data_AF-A0A2D9T9B9-F1
#
_entry.id   AF-A0A2D9T9B9-F1
#
_cell.length_a   1.000
_cell.length_b   1.000
_cell.length_c   1.000
_cell.angle_alpha   90.00
_cell.angle_beta   90.00
_cell.angle_gamma   90.00
#
_symmetry.space_group_name_H-M   'P 1'
#
loop_
_entity.id
_entity.type
_entity.pdbx_description
1 polymer ?
#
loop_
_entity_poly.entity_id
_entity_poly.type
_entity_poly.pdbx_seq_one_letter_code
_entity_poly.pdbx_strand_id
1 'polypeptide(L)'
;MSAERAPRADRGPREPVEPAEHDAPLGRRRRRIRRLIAAFVVFQLVVPLTYYLRADRYDERFAWRMFSAVRLHSCQPVASEEVDGDEERIELGQVIHQAWINTMARNREDVIRAFLERRCEGDDEQDAADDRRRVILANHCRTASGRRLPPLVYERQCETGAEILPDPSALDEDRDR
;
A
#
# COMPACT_ATOMS: atom_id res chain seq x y z
N MET A 1 -48.45 26.64 -47.47
CA MET A 1 -47.07 26.83 -46.95
C MET A 1 -46.33 25.52 -47.11
N SER A 2 -45.70 25.33 -48.27
CA SER A 2 -44.93 24.12 -48.59
C SER A 2 -43.45 24.45 -48.46
N ALA A 3 -42.75 23.77 -47.56
CA ALA A 3 -41.31 23.93 -47.39
C ALA A 3 -40.58 23.14 -48.49
N GLU A 4 -39.86 23.87 -49.34
CA GLU A 4 -39.03 23.35 -50.41
C GLU A 4 -37.81 22.62 -49.80
N ARG A 5 -37.68 21.32 -50.09
CA ARG A 5 -36.59 20.48 -49.58
C ARG A 5 -35.40 20.63 -50.53
N ALA A 6 -34.30 21.20 -50.03
CA ALA A 6 -33.06 21.33 -50.78
C ALA A 6 -32.49 19.95 -51.22
N PRO A 7 -31.84 19.84 -52.39
CA PRO A 7 -31.29 18.59 -52.88
C PRO A 7 -30.11 18.13 -52.03
N ARG A 8 -30.11 16.85 -51.69
CA ARG A 8 -29.07 16.18 -50.91
C ARG A 8 -27.81 16.07 -51.79
N ALA A 9 -26.74 16.75 -51.40
CA ALA A 9 -25.45 16.65 -52.09
C ALA A 9 -25.01 15.18 -52.12
N ASP A 10 -24.88 14.66 -53.33
CA ASP A 10 -24.35 13.33 -53.62
C ASP A 10 -22.89 13.28 -53.16
N ARG A 11 -22.62 12.56 -52.06
CA ARG A 11 -21.24 12.27 -51.67
C ARG A 11 -20.81 11.09 -52.52
N GLY A 12 -20.07 11.40 -53.57
CA GLY A 12 -19.39 10.38 -54.39
C GLY A 12 -18.55 9.41 -53.55
N PRO A 13 -18.12 8.29 -54.16
CA PRO A 13 -17.36 7.25 -53.46
C PRO A 13 -16.15 7.87 -52.75
N ARG A 14 -16.04 7.68 -51.44
CA ARG A 14 -14.82 8.06 -50.71
C ARG A 14 -13.70 7.15 -51.22
N GLU A 15 -12.74 7.72 -51.93
CA GLU A 15 -11.50 7.03 -52.23
C GLU A 15 -10.87 6.55 -50.92
N PRO A 16 -10.34 5.30 -50.87
CA PRO A 16 -9.59 4.83 -49.72
C PRO A 16 -8.41 5.76 -49.50
N VAL A 17 -8.39 6.46 -48.36
CA VAL A 17 -7.19 7.16 -47.91
C VAL A 17 -6.17 6.08 -47.57
N GLU A 18 -5.18 5.89 -48.45
CA GLU A 18 -4.04 5.02 -48.14
C GLU A 18 -3.40 5.50 -46.84
N PRO A 19 -3.18 4.61 -45.85
CA PRO A 19 -2.51 4.99 -44.62
C PRO A 19 -1.12 5.49 -44.99
N ALA A 20 -0.80 6.73 -44.60
CA ALA A 20 0.51 7.31 -44.82
C ALA A 20 1.59 6.33 -44.34
N GLU A 21 2.41 5.85 -45.28
CA GLU A 21 3.49 4.92 -45.01
C GLU A 21 4.54 5.66 -44.17
N HIS A 22 4.51 5.46 -42.85
CA HIS A 22 5.48 6.07 -41.95
C HIS A 22 6.82 5.34 -42.11
N ASP A 23 7.75 5.98 -42.82
CA ASP A 23 9.12 5.50 -42.96
C ASP A 23 9.73 5.16 -41.59
N ALA A 24 10.14 3.90 -41.43
CA ALA A 24 10.79 3.46 -40.21
C ALA A 24 12.10 4.24 -40.02
N PRO A 25 12.35 4.82 -38.82
CA PRO A 25 13.56 5.60 -38.59
C PRO A 25 14.80 4.71 -38.80
N LEU A 26 15.71 5.15 -39.68
CA LEU A 26 16.93 4.41 -40.02
C LEU A 26 18.13 4.80 -39.13
N GLY A 27 19.14 3.94 -39.08
CA GLY A 27 20.45 4.23 -38.49
C GLY A 27 20.46 4.51 -36.97
N ARG A 28 21.15 5.59 -36.56
CA ARG A 28 21.39 5.96 -35.15
C ARG A 28 20.08 6.26 -34.40
N ARG A 29 19.09 6.83 -35.09
CA ARG A 29 17.77 7.14 -34.52
C ARG A 29 17.01 5.87 -34.13
N ARG A 30 17.04 4.83 -34.98
CA ARG A 30 16.48 3.49 -34.67
C ARG A 30 17.09 2.89 -33.40
N ARG A 31 18.41 2.98 -33.25
CA ARG A 31 19.12 2.45 -32.07
C ARG A 31 18.73 3.18 -30.79
N ARG A 32 18.60 4.51 -30.83
CA ARG A 32 18.12 5.30 -29.68
C ARG A 32 16.69 4.93 -29.30
N ILE A 33 15.78 4.85 -30.27
CA ILE A 33 14.38 4.45 -30.04
C ILE A 33 14.31 3.05 -29.45
N ARG A 34 15.04 2.07 -30.00
CA ARG A 34 15.10 0.72 -29.44
C ARG A 34 15.61 0.68 -28.01
N ARG A 35 16.65 1.46 -27.68
CA ARG A 35 17.16 1.57 -26.30
C ARG A 35 16.14 2.17 -25.36
N LEU A 36 15.43 3.21 -25.80
CA LEU A 36 14.38 3.85 -24.99
C LEU A 36 13.22 2.87 -24.75
N ILE A 37 12.75 2.18 -25.79
CA ILE A 37 11.71 1.14 -25.66
C ILE A 37 12.17 0.03 -24.72
N ALA A 38 13.40 -0.48 -24.90
CA ALA A 38 13.94 -1.52 -24.03
C ALA A 38 14.02 -1.04 -22.57
N ALA A 39 14.51 0.18 -22.32
CA ALA A 39 14.56 0.77 -20.98
C ALA A 39 13.16 0.93 -20.37
N PHE A 40 12.18 1.36 -21.17
CA PHE A 40 10.80 1.51 -20.73
C PHE A 40 10.15 0.15 -20.39
N VAL A 41 10.38 -0.88 -21.20
CA VAL A 41 9.91 -2.24 -20.91
C VAL A 41 10.59 -2.79 -19.66
N VAL A 42 11.91 -2.60 -19.51
CA VAL A 42 12.63 -2.97 -18.29
C VAL A 42 12.06 -2.25 -17.08
N PHE A 43 11.80 -0.94 -17.17
CA PHE A 43 11.15 -0.18 -16.10
C PHE A 43 9.77 -0.73 -15.75
N GLN A 44 8.95 -1.07 -16.75
CA GLN A 44 7.64 -1.68 -16.53
C GLN A 44 7.70 -3.05 -15.84
N LEU A 45 8.81 -3.78 -15.95
CA LEU A 45 9.00 -5.07 -15.28
C LEU A 45 9.64 -4.91 -13.90
N VAL A 46 10.68 -4.08 -13.80
CA VAL A 46 11.44 -3.85 -12.58
C VAL A 46 10.58 -3.20 -11.52
N VAL A 47 9.77 -2.19 -11.87
CA VAL A 47 8.94 -1.48 -10.89
C VAL A 47 7.98 -2.46 -10.18
N PRO A 48 7.12 -3.23 -10.86
CA PRO A 48 6.32 -4.29 -10.22
C PRO A 48 7.17 -5.32 -9.46
N LEU A 49 8.30 -5.74 -10.02
CA LEU A 49 9.18 -6.73 -9.37
C LEU A 49 9.72 -6.22 -8.02
N THR A 50 10.03 -4.93 -7.89
CA THR A 50 10.51 -4.37 -6.61
C THR A 50 9.48 -4.52 -5.49
N TYR A 51 8.18 -4.58 -5.81
CA TYR A 51 7.12 -4.81 -4.83
C TYR A 51 7.04 -6.27 -4.37
N TYR A 52 7.38 -7.24 -5.23
CA TYR A 52 7.48 -8.64 -4.79
C TYR A 52 8.69 -8.88 -3.88
N LEU A 53 9.74 -8.07 -4.04
CA LEU A 53 10.95 -8.14 -3.22
C LEU A 53 10.82 -7.34 -1.92
N ARG A 54 10.01 -6.27 -1.89
CA ARG A 54 9.61 -5.57 -0.66
C ARG A 54 8.47 -6.35 -0.02
N ALA A 55 8.80 -7.15 0.99
CA ALA A 55 7.95 -8.17 1.61
C ALA A 55 6.67 -7.68 2.34
N ASP A 56 5.96 -6.65 1.85
CA ASP A 56 4.68 -6.23 2.44
C ASP A 56 3.54 -7.10 1.89
N ARG A 57 3.30 -8.21 2.59
CA ARG A 57 2.21 -9.17 2.32
C ARG A 57 0.82 -8.53 2.47
N TYR A 58 0.71 -7.38 3.12
CA TYR A 58 -0.55 -6.71 3.45
C TYR A 58 -0.93 -5.60 2.46
N ASP A 59 -0.11 -5.32 1.44
CA ASP A 59 -0.43 -4.32 0.41
C ASP A 59 -1.48 -4.83 -0.61
N GLU A 60 -2.71 -4.34 -0.46
CA GLU A 60 -3.86 -4.70 -1.29
C GLU A 60 -3.86 -4.05 -2.70
N ARG A 61 -2.85 -3.24 -3.04
CA ARG A 61 -2.81 -2.48 -4.30
C ARG A 61 -2.50 -3.31 -5.54
N PHE A 62 -1.80 -4.44 -5.42
CA PHE A 62 -1.35 -5.23 -6.58
C PHE A 62 -1.64 -6.73 -6.50
N ALA A 63 -2.29 -7.22 -5.44
CA ALA A 63 -2.96 -8.50 -5.52
C ALA A 63 -4.06 -8.37 -6.59
N TRP A 64 -3.89 -9.05 -7.73
CA TRP A 64 -4.99 -9.31 -8.65
C TRP A 64 -6.20 -9.72 -7.81
N ARG A 65 -7.27 -8.93 -7.89
CA ARG A 65 -8.28 -8.68 -6.85
C ARG A 65 -9.11 -9.89 -6.37
N MET A 66 -8.52 -10.91 -5.76
CA MET A 66 -9.33 -11.95 -5.09
C MET A 66 -8.66 -12.79 -3.99
N PHE A 67 -7.33 -12.75 -3.82
CA PHE A 67 -6.63 -13.71 -2.93
C PHE A 67 -5.86 -13.09 -1.76
N SER A 68 -6.12 -11.83 -1.39
CA SER A 68 -5.63 -11.29 -0.14
C SER A 68 -6.48 -11.84 1.01
N ALA A 69 -6.03 -12.93 1.64
CA ALA A 69 -6.66 -13.57 2.79
C ALA A 69 -6.80 -12.61 4.01
N VAL A 70 -6.06 -11.50 3.99
CA VAL A 70 -6.07 -10.45 5.03
C VAL A 70 -7.46 -9.83 5.19
N ARG A 71 -8.30 -9.78 4.14
CA ARG A 71 -9.66 -9.22 4.24
C ARG A 71 -10.65 -10.04 5.07
N LEU A 72 -10.32 -11.27 5.45
CA LEU A 72 -11.24 -12.11 6.25
C LEU A 72 -11.15 -11.85 7.76
N HIS A 73 -10.09 -11.20 8.25
CA HIS A 73 -9.91 -11.00 9.69
C HIS A 73 -10.39 -9.62 10.14
N SER A 74 -11.16 -9.58 11.23
CA SER A 74 -11.49 -8.32 11.90
C SER A 74 -10.47 -8.08 13.00
N CYS A 75 -9.59 -7.10 12.85
CA CYS A 75 -8.62 -6.74 13.87
C CYS A 75 -8.96 -5.41 14.54
N GLN A 76 -8.58 -5.28 15.81
CA GLN A 76 -8.70 -4.05 16.57
C GLN A 76 -7.31 -3.64 17.10
N PRO A 77 -6.76 -2.49 16.66
CA PRO A 77 -5.50 -1.97 17.16
C PRO A 77 -5.68 -1.41 18.58
N VAL A 78 -4.71 -1.70 19.42
CA VAL A 78 -4.52 -1.14 20.75
C VAL A 78 -3.06 -0.69 20.84
N ALA A 79 -2.82 0.52 21.32
CA ALA A 79 -1.48 1.04 21.51
C ALA A 79 -1.23 1.39 22.98
N SER A 80 0.00 1.20 23.41
CA SER A 80 0.50 1.58 24.73
C SER A 80 1.93 2.07 24.64
N GLU A 81 2.32 2.85 25.63
CA GLU A 81 3.69 3.25 25.90
C GLU A 81 4.14 2.68 27.21
N GLU A 82 5.38 2.20 27.24
CA GLU A 82 6.02 1.75 28.45
C GLU A 82 7.23 2.62 28.76
N VAL A 83 7.26 3.16 29.98
CA VAL A 83 8.35 3.98 30.50
C VAL A 83 8.80 3.40 31.82
N ASP A 84 10.05 2.95 31.92
CA ASP A 84 10.62 2.37 33.16
C ASP A 84 9.77 1.22 33.79
N GLY A 85 9.00 0.50 32.98
CA GLY A 85 8.14 -0.61 33.45
C GLY A 85 6.68 -0.23 33.73
N ASP A 86 6.35 1.07 33.71
CA ASP A 86 4.97 1.54 33.79
C ASP A 86 4.36 1.63 32.38
N GLU A 87 3.28 0.87 32.16
CA GLU A 87 2.55 0.85 30.87
C GLU A 87 1.35 1.80 30.91
N GLU A 88 1.35 2.80 30.04
CA GLU A 88 0.25 3.73 29.81
C GLU A 88 -0.44 3.44 28.46
N ARG A 89 -1.77 3.40 28.47
CA ARG A 89 -2.56 3.14 27.26
C ARG A 89 -2.71 4.41 26.43
N ILE A 90 -2.48 4.30 25.13
CA ILE A 90 -2.70 5.38 24.17
C ILE A 90 -4.12 5.30 23.61
N GLU A 91 -4.91 6.34 23.81
CA GLU A 91 -6.23 6.50 23.20
C GLU A 91 -6.12 6.92 21.73
N LEU A 92 -5.90 5.94 20.84
CA LEU A 92 -5.65 6.14 19.40
C LEU A 92 -6.64 7.11 18.73
N GLY A 93 -7.92 7.06 19.09
CA GLY A 93 -8.95 7.94 18.52
C GLY A 93 -8.79 9.43 18.85
N GLN A 94 -8.00 9.77 19.86
CA GLN A 94 -7.67 11.14 20.23
C GLN A 94 -6.35 11.60 19.59
N VAL A 95 -5.43 10.67 19.32
CA VAL A 95 -4.09 10.98 18.80
C VAL A 95 -4.07 11.03 17.27
N ILE A 96 -4.78 10.11 16.60
CA ILE A 96 -4.76 9.99 15.14
C ILE A 96 -6.16 9.88 14.55
N HIS A 97 -6.28 10.29 13.29
CA HIS A 97 -7.55 10.22 12.57
C HIS A 97 -7.99 8.76 12.36
N GLN A 98 -9.30 8.50 12.45
CA GLN A 98 -9.91 7.17 12.31
C GLN A 98 -9.50 6.42 11.03
N ALA A 99 -9.23 7.14 9.94
CA ALA A 99 -8.76 6.54 8.69
C ALA A 99 -7.43 5.79 8.86
N TRP A 100 -6.51 6.33 9.67
CA TRP A 100 -5.24 5.68 9.98
C TRP A 100 -5.42 4.49 10.90
N ILE A 101 -6.28 4.60 11.92
CA ILE A 101 -6.66 3.49 12.81
C ILE A 101 -7.23 2.33 11.99
N ASN A 102 -8.13 2.61 11.04
CA ASN A 102 -8.70 1.60 10.15
C ASN A 102 -7.65 0.95 9.24
N THR A 103 -6.56 1.65 8.94
CA THR A 103 -5.46 1.15 8.12
C THR A 103 -4.52 0.26 8.95
N MET A 104 -4.24 0.64 10.20
CA MET A 104 -3.54 -0.21 11.18
C MET A 104 -4.31 -1.49 11.49
N ALA A 105 -5.64 -1.40 11.60
CA ALA A 105 -6.53 -2.55 11.77
C ALA A 105 -6.46 -3.56 10.62
N ARG A 106 -5.90 -3.18 9.46
CA ARG A 106 -5.63 -4.07 8.32
C ARG A 106 -4.20 -4.65 8.33
N ASN A 107 -3.48 -4.49 9.44
CA ASN A 107 -2.08 -4.90 9.61
C ASN A 107 -1.15 -4.30 8.54
N ARG A 108 -1.39 -3.04 8.15
CA ARG A 108 -0.50 -2.33 7.21
C ARG A 108 0.75 -1.90 7.95
N GLU A 109 1.82 -2.69 7.75
CA GLU A 109 3.08 -2.56 8.46
C GLU A 109 3.72 -1.18 8.26
N ASP A 110 3.64 -0.63 7.06
CA ASP A 110 4.16 0.71 6.72
C ASP A 110 3.52 1.81 7.59
N VAL A 111 2.20 1.78 7.75
CA VAL A 111 1.47 2.74 8.58
C VAL A 111 1.72 2.53 10.07
N ILE A 112 1.79 1.27 10.51
CA ILE A 112 2.09 0.95 11.91
C ILE A 112 3.51 1.41 12.26
N ARG A 113 4.51 1.11 11.43
CA ARG A 113 5.89 1.54 11.62
C ARG A 113 5.98 3.07 11.69
N ALA A 114 5.34 3.76 10.75
CA ALA A 114 5.34 5.22 10.73
C ALA A 114 4.69 5.81 11.99
N PHE A 115 3.64 5.17 12.53
CA PHE A 115 3.04 5.58 13.80
C PHE A 115 4.01 5.39 14.98
N LEU A 116 4.65 4.22 15.09
CA LEU A 116 5.61 3.93 16.17
C LEU A 116 6.81 4.89 16.11
N GLU A 117 7.35 5.13 14.93
CA GLU A 117 8.45 6.07 14.69
C GLU A 117 8.05 7.49 15.10
N ARG A 118 6.92 7.99 14.57
CA ARG A 118 6.44 9.33 14.91
C ARG A 118 6.17 9.49 16.40
N ARG A 119 5.69 8.45 17.09
CA ARG A 119 5.42 8.55 18.52
C ARG A 119 6.71 8.64 19.35
N CYS A 120 7.78 7.97 18.93
CA CYS A 120 9.10 8.10 19.53
C CYS A 120 9.74 9.48 19.28
N GLU A 121 9.48 10.11 18.13
CA GLU A 121 9.95 11.47 17.84
C GLU A 121 9.30 12.53 18.76
N GLY A 122 8.10 12.26 19.27
CA GLY A 122 7.32 13.18 20.08
C GLY A 122 6.72 14.35 19.26
N ASP A 123 5.74 15.04 19.83
CA ASP A 123 5.23 16.31 19.29
C ASP A 123 5.84 17.53 20.00
N ASP A 124 6.39 17.36 21.22
CA ASP A 124 6.99 18.40 22.06
C ASP A 124 8.41 18.03 22.55
N GLU A 125 9.26 19.04 22.77
CA GLU A 125 10.66 18.91 23.24
C GLU A 125 10.80 18.27 24.64
N GLN A 126 9.75 18.30 25.48
CA GLN A 126 9.72 17.59 26.76
C GLN A 126 9.39 16.10 26.61
N ASP A 127 8.60 15.74 25.60
CA ASP A 127 8.30 14.35 25.31
C ASP A 127 9.48 13.69 24.61
N ALA A 128 10.24 14.36 23.76
CA ALA A 128 11.43 13.77 23.12
C ALA A 128 12.56 13.36 24.10
N ALA A 129 12.46 13.68 25.40
CA ALA A 129 13.55 13.57 26.36
C ALA A 129 13.67 12.22 27.09
N ASP A 130 12.68 11.32 27.00
CA ASP A 130 12.81 9.97 27.56
C ASP A 130 13.03 8.95 26.45
N ASP A 131 14.30 8.79 26.10
CA ASP A 131 14.75 7.83 25.09
C ASP A 131 14.42 6.38 25.49
N ARG A 132 14.24 6.07 26.78
CA ARG A 132 14.01 4.70 27.28
C ARG A 132 12.60 4.16 27.03
N ARG A 133 11.74 4.95 26.39
CA ARG A 133 10.35 4.56 26.11
C ARG A 133 10.27 3.47 25.06
N ARG A 134 9.26 2.61 25.22
CA ARG A 134 8.86 1.62 24.23
C ARG A 134 7.44 1.90 23.79
N VAL A 135 7.22 1.99 22.49
CA VAL A 135 5.89 2.14 21.91
C VAL A 135 5.46 0.78 21.39
N ILE A 136 4.31 0.30 21.87
CA ILE A 136 3.77 -1.01 21.55
C ILE A 136 2.42 -0.83 20.87
N LEU A 137 2.20 -1.55 19.76
CA LEU A 137 0.90 -1.68 19.10
C LEU A 137 0.54 -3.15 18.96
N ALA A 138 -0.57 -3.54 19.57
CA ALA A 138 -1.13 -4.88 19.50
C ALA A 138 -2.42 -4.88 18.66
N ASN A 139 -2.44 -5.66 17.58
CA ASN A 139 -3.61 -5.91 16.77
C ASN A 139 -4.31 -7.20 17.20
N HIS A 140 -5.48 -7.07 17.84
CA HIS A 140 -6.29 -8.20 18.26
C HIS A 140 -7.21 -8.65 17.13
N CYS A 141 -6.86 -9.74 16.46
CA CYS A 141 -7.58 -10.25 15.31
C CYS A 141 -8.59 -11.35 15.64
N ARG A 142 -9.66 -11.40 14.86
CA ARG A 142 -10.61 -12.52 14.83
C ARG A 142 -10.76 -13.04 13.41
N THR A 143 -10.94 -14.34 13.27
CA THR A 143 -11.25 -15.01 12.00
C THR A 143 -12.67 -14.70 11.54
N ALA A 144 -13.00 -15.03 10.29
CA ALA A 144 -14.38 -14.92 9.78
C ALA A 144 -15.39 -15.77 10.57
N SER A 145 -14.94 -16.86 11.18
CA SER A 145 -15.73 -17.70 12.10
C SER A 145 -15.83 -17.14 13.52
N GLY A 146 -15.17 -16.01 13.81
CA GLY A 146 -15.17 -15.35 15.12
C GLY A 146 -14.14 -15.86 16.12
N ARG A 147 -13.28 -16.82 15.73
CA ARG A 147 -12.19 -17.33 16.58
C ARG A 147 -11.16 -16.22 16.81
N ARG A 148 -10.70 -16.06 18.04
CA ARG A 148 -9.63 -15.11 18.38
C ARG A 148 -8.28 -15.69 17.96
N LEU A 149 -7.46 -14.87 17.30
CA LEU A 149 -6.08 -15.17 16.98
C LEU A 149 -5.15 -14.57 18.04
N PRO A 150 -3.91 -15.07 18.19
CA PRO A 150 -2.88 -14.37 18.94
C PRO A 150 -2.74 -12.92 18.46
N PRO A 151 -2.51 -11.95 19.36
CA PRO A 151 -2.33 -10.57 18.95
C PRO A 151 -1.04 -10.42 18.13
N LEU A 152 -1.12 -9.66 17.05
CA LEU A 152 0.05 -9.23 16.31
C LEU A 152 0.66 -8.02 17.03
N VAL A 153 1.84 -8.21 17.61
CA VAL A 153 2.51 -7.18 18.42
C VAL A 153 3.63 -6.55 17.60
N TYR A 154 3.56 -5.24 17.47
CA TYR A 154 4.59 -4.39 16.88
C TYR A 154 5.17 -3.53 18.01
N GLU A 155 6.48 -3.49 18.12
CA GLU A 155 7.17 -2.72 19.16
C GLU A 155 8.32 -1.93 18.54
N ARG A 156 8.53 -0.72 19.04
CA ARG A 156 9.70 0.09 18.75
C ARG A 156 10.31 0.64 20.04
N GLN A 157 11.61 0.47 20.19
CA GLN A 157 12.39 1.12 21.25
C GLN A 157 12.83 2.50 20.78
N CYS A 158 12.51 3.56 21.53
CA CYS A 158 12.77 4.91 21.08
C CYS A 158 14.27 5.28 21.09
N GLU A 159 15.04 4.80 22.07
CA GLU A 159 16.48 5.06 22.21
C GLU A 159 17.29 4.55 21.01
N THR A 160 16.99 3.32 20.57
CA THR A 160 17.80 2.61 19.57
C THR A 160 17.16 2.58 18.19
N GLY A 161 15.86 2.86 18.10
CA GLY A 161 15.05 2.62 16.91
C GLY A 161 14.91 1.13 16.57
N ALA A 162 15.27 0.22 17.48
CA ALA A 162 15.11 -1.22 17.28
C ALA A 162 13.62 -1.58 17.26
N GLU A 163 13.25 -2.47 16.35
CA GLU A 163 11.87 -2.90 16.14
C GLU A 163 11.71 -4.40 16.39
N ILE A 164 10.59 -4.76 17.03
CA ILE A 164 10.10 -6.13 17.08
C ILE A 164 8.82 -6.17 16.26
N LEU A 165 8.84 -6.98 15.20
CA LEU A 165 7.73 -7.11 14.27
C LEU A 165 7.16 -8.52 14.41
N PRO A 166 5.83 -8.69 14.26
CA PRO A 166 5.21 -10.00 14.33
C PRO A 166 5.60 -10.84 13.11
N ASP A 167 5.63 -12.16 13.30
CA ASP A 167 5.86 -13.10 12.20
C ASP A 167 4.76 -12.91 11.12
N PRO A 168 5.12 -12.67 9.85
CA PRO A 168 4.15 -12.47 8.76
C PRO A 168 3.24 -13.69 8.50
N SER A 169 3.55 -14.86 9.06
CA SER A 169 2.74 -16.08 8.99
C SER A 169 1.78 -16.28 10.16
N ALA A 170 1.80 -15.42 11.18
CA ALA A 170 0.95 -15.54 12.37
C ALA A 170 -0.57 -15.43 12.08
N LEU A 171 -0.96 -14.96 10.89
CA LEU A 171 -2.35 -14.94 10.43
C LEU A 171 -2.70 -16.09 9.48
N ASP A 172 -1.72 -16.89 9.03
CA ASP A 172 -1.92 -17.98 8.06
C ASP A 172 -2.38 -19.30 8.72
N GLU A 173 -2.41 -19.39 10.06
CA GLU A 173 -2.73 -20.62 10.83
C GLU A 173 -4.17 -21.17 10.64
N ASP A 174 -4.99 -20.57 9.75
CA ASP A 174 -6.30 -21.09 9.35
C ASP A 174 -6.28 -21.82 7.99
N ARG A 175 -5.14 -21.93 7.30
CA ARG A 175 -5.08 -22.51 5.95
C ARG A 175 -5.05 -24.05 5.89
N ASP A 176 -4.92 -24.72 7.04
CA ASP A 176 -4.69 -26.17 7.14
C ASP A 176 -5.88 -26.95 7.76
N ARG A 177 -7.09 -26.41 7.75
CA ARG A 177 -8.31 -27.14 8.17
C ARG A 177 -9.45 -27.06 7.15
#